data_AF-A0AAU3NBR8-F1
#
_entry.id   AF-A0AAU3NBR8-F1
#
_cell.length_a   1.000
_cell.length_b   1.000
_cell.length_c   1.000
_cell.angle_alpha   90.00
_cell.angle_beta   90.00
_cell.angle_gamma   90.00
#
_symmetry.space_group_name_H-M   'P 1'
#
loop_
_entity.id
_entity.type
_entity.pdbx_description
1 polymer ?
#
loop_
_entity_poly.entity_id
_entity_poly.type
_entity_poly.pdbx_seq_one_letter_code
_entity_poly.pdbx_strand_id
1 'polypeptide(L)'
;MTASTSPSPALALAAGSCRLAARARTLAAWLGPGRALTPTGMPKPSDAPEAAATLGIPAPRRTRRAADIPELGVVWRFARAGGFVIIDGGRGHGAAAESDWPKLPPETVVRRWLDALSAAIPFGTGTERPRDDDEHATCIALLLAALSTADDPGDAGCVSARILEMTRGRQWPLSWRCSFLWTQEEHGFEQLRTFLVDAGAADGNRGLTSLGSWALEQLRPAQISPRMSTTDLLGELQRRPPRDPYPAIWPWIEVQAPDTALQGLLAEAGRADTPRRRLALELAAQLPVDSDEPWRQAAAHPVLGPPARRILWDDDPTQQALSPQDLLWLAVDECAAAWLGDDPARLLERFHDLPGATGPERLTALHGSGHPDAAALADHLARSGAEQSQPSVYQLKISLTGWGVWRRVLVRPTLTLGDLHEVIRTVLDWDGDHLHLFQGSDRRAYAPHWCDLDADDEDAVLVADAFPRKGSIMGYTYDLGDCWRHEITYQKTLAGGPNTAHPVCTAGHGDSPIEDSLPENEDGTYPTAPFAIDDINECLIRVFSPN
;
A
#
# COMPACT_ATOMS: atom_id res chain seq x y z
N MET A 1 -9.72 5.36 20.96
CA MET A 1 -11.14 5.54 20.57
C MET A 1 -11.24 6.75 19.65
N THR A 2 -11.23 6.53 18.34
CA THR A 2 -11.35 7.56 17.31
C THR A 2 -12.82 7.94 17.16
N ALA A 3 -13.14 9.24 17.23
CA ALA A 3 -14.40 9.74 16.70
C ALA A 3 -14.28 9.77 15.16
N SER A 4 -14.23 8.58 14.55
CA SER A 4 -14.61 8.43 13.15
C SER A 4 -16.12 8.68 13.13
N THR A 5 -16.51 9.91 12.88
CA THR A 5 -17.93 10.22 12.64
C THR A 5 -18.30 9.47 11.37
N SER A 6 -19.06 8.39 11.51
CA SER A 6 -19.59 7.64 10.37
C SER A 6 -20.18 8.65 9.38
N PRO A 7 -19.82 8.57 8.10
CA PRO A 7 -20.19 9.59 7.14
C PRO A 7 -21.70 9.73 7.09
N SER A 8 -22.19 10.97 7.18
CA SER A 8 -23.62 11.22 7.26
C SER A 8 -24.34 10.75 5.99
N PRO A 9 -25.61 10.30 6.07
CA PRO A 9 -26.41 9.98 4.89
C PRO A 9 -26.49 11.15 3.88
N ALA A 10 -26.34 12.39 4.35
CA ALA A 10 -26.29 13.56 3.48
C ALA A 10 -25.04 13.59 2.58
N LEU A 11 -23.88 13.15 3.08
CA LEU A 11 -22.65 13.04 2.28
C LEU A 11 -22.80 11.98 1.19
N ALA A 12 -23.36 10.82 1.53
CA ALA A 12 -23.62 9.76 0.55
C ALA A 12 -24.61 10.21 -0.54
N LEU A 13 -25.66 10.94 -0.17
CA LEU A 13 -26.59 11.53 -1.13
C LEU A 13 -25.89 12.55 -2.04
N ALA A 14 -25.05 13.43 -1.49
CA ALA A 14 -24.27 14.38 -2.28
C ALA A 14 -23.34 13.67 -3.28
N ALA A 15 -22.61 12.65 -2.81
CA ALA A 15 -21.73 11.84 -3.64
C ALA A 15 -22.47 11.12 -4.77
N GLY A 16 -23.63 10.52 -4.48
CA GLY A 16 -24.44 9.82 -5.49
C GLY A 16 -25.15 10.73 -6.47
N SER A 17 -25.43 11.98 -6.10
CA SER A 17 -26.18 12.94 -6.92
C SER A 17 -25.31 13.89 -7.75
N CYS A 18 -23.98 13.83 -7.60
CA CYS A 18 -23.08 14.68 -8.37
C CYS A 18 -23.12 14.36 -9.87
N ARG A 19 -22.68 15.33 -10.69
CA ARG A 19 -22.77 15.23 -12.16
C ARG A 19 -21.91 14.10 -12.70
N LEU A 20 -20.73 13.84 -12.12
CA LEU A 20 -19.88 12.71 -12.51
C LEU A 20 -20.52 11.36 -12.20
N ALA A 21 -21.16 11.19 -11.04
CA ALA A 21 -21.88 9.96 -10.72
C ALA A 21 -23.07 9.71 -11.65
N ALA A 22 -23.79 10.78 -12.04
CA ALA A 22 -24.86 10.68 -13.04
C ALA A 22 -24.31 10.26 -14.42
N ARG A 23 -23.21 10.89 -14.88
CA ARG A 23 -22.53 10.53 -16.14
C ARG A 23 -21.97 9.11 -16.12
N ALA A 24 -21.41 8.67 -14.99
CA ALA A 24 -20.92 7.31 -14.81
C ALA A 24 -22.04 6.27 -14.95
N ARG A 25 -23.24 6.55 -14.42
CA ARG A 25 -24.43 5.69 -14.61
C ARG A 25 -24.88 5.65 -16.07
N THR A 26 -24.85 6.78 -16.79
CA THR A 26 -25.14 6.81 -18.23
C THR A 26 -24.15 5.96 -19.02
N LEU A 27 -22.86 6.05 -18.68
CA LEU A 27 -21.82 5.26 -19.31
C LEU A 27 -21.97 3.75 -19.03
N ALA A 28 -22.31 3.38 -17.79
CA ALA A 28 -22.60 2.00 -17.43
C ALA A 28 -23.81 1.44 -18.21
N ALA A 29 -24.86 2.24 -18.37
CA ALA A 29 -26.02 1.87 -19.19
C ALA A 29 -25.65 1.70 -20.67
N TRP A 30 -24.77 2.57 -21.19
CA TRP A 30 -24.26 2.46 -22.56
C TRP A 30 -23.46 1.18 -22.82
N LEU A 31 -22.66 0.73 -21.84
CA LEU A 31 -21.94 -0.56 -21.92
C LEU A 31 -22.90 -1.76 -21.93
N GLY A 32 -24.04 -1.64 -21.26
CA GLY A 32 -25.07 -2.68 -21.21
C GLY A 32 -24.50 -4.04 -20.79
N PRO A 33 -24.83 -5.13 -21.49
CA PRO A 33 -24.37 -6.49 -21.14
C PRO A 33 -22.89 -6.76 -21.45
N GLY A 34 -22.18 -5.79 -22.06
CA GLY A 34 -20.74 -5.90 -22.31
C GLY A 34 -20.35 -5.42 -23.70
N ARG A 35 -19.50 -4.40 -23.79
CA ARG A 35 -18.87 -3.92 -25.04
C ARG A 35 -17.38 -4.26 -25.06
N ALA A 36 -16.82 -4.47 -26.24
CA ALA A 36 -15.40 -4.77 -26.39
C ALA A 36 -14.53 -3.50 -26.21
N LEU A 37 -13.43 -3.62 -25.48
CA LEU A 37 -12.52 -2.50 -25.20
C LEU A 37 -11.21 -2.63 -25.98
N THR A 38 -10.37 -1.60 -25.88
CA THR A 38 -8.94 -1.69 -26.25
C THR A 38 -8.19 -2.58 -25.26
N PRO A 39 -6.97 -3.04 -25.58
CA PRO A 39 -6.12 -3.76 -24.62
C PRO A 39 -5.82 -2.97 -23.34
N THR A 40 -5.92 -1.64 -23.39
CA THR A 40 -5.77 -0.74 -22.24
C THR A 40 -7.08 -0.51 -21.46
N GLY A 41 -8.15 -1.25 -21.79
CA GLY A 41 -9.43 -1.14 -21.08
C GLY A 41 -10.21 0.15 -21.36
N MET A 42 -9.98 0.81 -22.50
CA MET A 42 -10.71 2.01 -22.93
C MET A 42 -11.74 1.69 -24.01
N PRO A 43 -12.76 2.54 -24.22
CA PRO A 43 -13.62 2.45 -25.39
C PRO A 43 -12.81 2.43 -26.68
N LYS A 44 -13.20 1.57 -27.63
CA LYS A 44 -12.54 1.53 -28.94
C LYS A 44 -12.68 2.87 -29.65
N PRO A 45 -11.74 3.28 -30.51
CA PRO A 45 -11.86 4.52 -31.28
C PRO A 45 -13.15 4.64 -32.09
N SER A 46 -13.71 3.51 -32.55
CA SER A 46 -15.02 3.46 -33.24
C SER A 46 -16.20 3.79 -32.33
N ASP A 47 -16.08 3.51 -31.04
CA ASP A 47 -17.17 3.54 -30.08
C ASP A 47 -17.09 4.78 -29.18
N ALA A 48 -15.91 5.38 -29.05
CA ALA A 48 -15.65 6.56 -28.22
C ALA A 48 -16.54 7.78 -28.58
N PRO A 49 -16.80 8.11 -29.87
CA PRO A 49 -17.72 9.20 -30.22
C PRO A 49 -19.16 8.92 -29.79
N GLU A 50 -19.63 7.67 -29.89
CA GLU A 50 -20.96 7.26 -29.43
C GLU A 50 -21.07 7.41 -27.92
N ALA A 51 -20.08 6.90 -27.17
CA ALA A 51 -20.00 7.05 -25.72
C ALA A 51 -20.00 8.53 -25.29
N ALA A 52 -19.17 9.36 -25.92
CA ALA A 52 -19.13 10.81 -25.66
C ALA A 52 -20.48 11.47 -25.92
N ALA A 53 -21.17 11.12 -27.01
CA ALA A 53 -22.48 11.66 -27.34
C ALA A 53 -23.54 11.34 -26.27
N THR A 54 -23.53 10.13 -25.70
CA THR A 54 -24.44 9.77 -24.58
C THR A 54 -24.24 10.64 -23.33
N LEU A 55 -23.03 11.16 -23.14
CA LEU A 55 -22.66 12.00 -22.01
C LEU A 55 -22.83 13.51 -22.30
N GLY A 56 -23.25 13.86 -23.52
CA GLY A 56 -23.32 15.24 -24.01
C GLY A 56 -21.94 15.87 -24.20
N ILE A 57 -20.89 15.06 -24.40
CA ILE A 57 -19.52 15.51 -24.60
C ILE A 57 -19.26 15.67 -26.10
N PRO A 58 -18.77 16.84 -26.57
CA PRO A 58 -18.45 17.02 -27.97
C PRO A 58 -17.24 16.17 -28.37
N ALA A 59 -17.42 15.34 -29.40
CA ALA A 59 -16.32 14.54 -29.97
C ALA A 59 -15.74 15.23 -31.23
N PRO A 60 -14.40 15.20 -31.43
CA PRO A 60 -13.79 15.70 -32.65
C PRO A 60 -14.24 14.89 -33.86
N ARG A 61 -14.23 15.51 -35.05
CA ARG A 61 -14.65 14.85 -36.32
C ARG A 61 -13.88 13.57 -36.64
N ARG A 62 -12.66 13.43 -36.14
CA ARG A 62 -11.81 12.24 -36.31
C ARG A 62 -11.20 11.84 -34.98
N THR A 63 -11.72 10.78 -34.38
CA THR A 63 -11.19 10.17 -33.16
C THR A 63 -10.30 8.99 -33.53
N ARG A 64 -9.00 9.10 -33.26
CA ARG A 64 -8.01 8.02 -33.47
C ARG A 64 -7.86 7.17 -32.22
N ARG A 65 -8.03 7.79 -31.04
CA ARG A 65 -7.93 7.17 -29.71
C ARG A 65 -8.98 7.78 -28.79
N ALA A 66 -9.43 7.04 -27.77
CA ALA A 66 -10.32 7.60 -26.73
C ALA A 66 -9.70 8.80 -26.00
N ALA A 67 -8.36 8.85 -25.91
CA ALA A 67 -7.61 9.99 -25.37
C ALA A 67 -7.81 11.31 -26.15
N ASP A 68 -8.30 11.26 -27.40
CA ASP A 68 -8.64 12.46 -28.16
C ASP A 68 -9.94 13.13 -27.63
N ILE A 69 -10.60 12.54 -26.64
CA ILE A 69 -11.79 13.07 -25.94
C ILE A 69 -11.48 13.11 -24.42
N PRO A 70 -10.75 14.11 -23.91
CA PRO A 70 -10.27 14.14 -22.53
C PRO A 70 -11.37 14.02 -21.47
N GLU A 71 -12.50 14.71 -21.67
CA GLU A 71 -13.66 14.66 -20.77
C GLU A 71 -14.27 13.25 -20.65
N LEU A 72 -14.29 12.49 -21.76
CA LEU A 72 -14.71 11.08 -21.73
C LEU A 72 -13.74 10.25 -20.89
N GLY A 73 -12.44 10.52 -20.99
CA GLY A 73 -11.41 9.88 -20.18
C GLY A 73 -11.62 10.11 -18.68
N VAL A 74 -11.96 11.33 -18.27
CA VAL A 74 -12.28 11.68 -16.87
C VAL A 74 -13.49 10.88 -16.37
N VAL A 75 -14.61 10.91 -17.12
CA VAL A 75 -15.82 10.16 -16.74
C VAL A 75 -15.55 8.66 -16.69
N TRP A 76 -14.74 8.13 -17.62
CA TRP A 76 -14.37 6.70 -17.66
C TRP A 76 -13.57 6.29 -16.43
N ARG A 77 -12.54 7.06 -16.04
CA ARG A 77 -11.74 6.79 -14.84
C ARG A 77 -12.60 6.87 -13.58
N PHE A 78 -13.46 7.89 -13.47
CA PHE A 78 -14.39 8.03 -12.36
C PHE A 78 -15.34 6.83 -12.27
N ALA A 79 -15.91 6.41 -13.41
CA ALA A 79 -16.85 5.30 -13.48
C ALA A 79 -16.20 3.96 -13.12
N ARG A 80 -14.96 3.73 -13.54
CA ARG A 80 -14.21 2.51 -13.21
C ARG A 80 -13.86 2.45 -11.72
N ALA A 81 -13.22 3.50 -11.19
CA ALA A 81 -12.83 3.54 -9.78
C ALA A 81 -14.04 3.56 -8.83
N GLY A 82 -15.14 4.21 -9.24
CA GLY A 82 -16.40 4.21 -8.49
C GLY A 82 -17.23 2.91 -8.56
N GLY A 83 -16.74 1.89 -9.28
CA GLY A 83 -17.42 0.60 -9.43
C GLY A 83 -18.66 0.63 -10.33
N PHE A 84 -18.79 1.62 -11.22
CA PHE A 84 -19.86 1.67 -12.23
C PHE A 84 -19.55 0.80 -13.45
N VAL A 85 -18.26 0.66 -13.77
CA VAL A 85 -17.75 -0.10 -14.91
C VAL A 85 -16.81 -1.18 -14.42
N ILE A 86 -17.09 -2.43 -14.79
CA ILE A 86 -16.21 -3.57 -14.55
C ILE A 86 -15.66 -4.04 -15.89
N ILE A 87 -14.40 -4.48 -15.90
CA ILE A 87 -13.72 -5.00 -17.08
C ILE A 87 -13.40 -6.46 -16.84
N ASP A 88 -13.91 -7.33 -17.71
CA ASP A 88 -13.62 -8.77 -17.69
C ASP A 88 -13.35 -9.27 -19.11
N GLY A 89 -12.27 -10.04 -19.30
CA GLY A 89 -11.89 -10.61 -20.59
C GLY A 89 -11.76 -9.59 -21.73
N GLY A 90 -11.30 -8.37 -21.44
CA GLY A 90 -11.19 -7.28 -22.43
C GLY A 90 -12.53 -6.66 -22.85
N ARG A 91 -13.60 -6.91 -22.08
CA ARG A 91 -14.93 -6.32 -22.27
C ARG A 91 -15.33 -5.50 -21.06
N GLY A 92 -15.92 -4.33 -21.29
CA GLY A 92 -16.47 -3.47 -20.25
C GLY A 92 -17.96 -3.72 -20.10
N HIS A 93 -18.44 -3.89 -18.87
CA HIS A 93 -19.86 -4.04 -18.54
C HIS A 93 -20.29 -3.05 -17.47
N GLY A 94 -21.55 -2.64 -17.53
CA GLY A 94 -22.15 -1.82 -16.48
C GLY A 94 -22.46 -2.67 -15.24
N ALA A 95 -22.05 -2.20 -14.07
CA ALA A 95 -22.20 -2.95 -12.82
C ALA A 95 -23.50 -2.61 -12.09
N ALA A 96 -24.65 -3.11 -12.54
CA ALA A 96 -25.96 -2.66 -12.03
C ALA A 96 -26.16 -2.79 -10.50
N ALA A 97 -25.58 -3.80 -9.85
CA ALA A 97 -25.67 -3.96 -8.39
C ALA A 97 -24.68 -3.07 -7.61
N GLU A 98 -23.50 -2.81 -8.18
CA GLU A 98 -22.42 -2.03 -7.56
C GLU A 98 -22.50 -0.51 -7.89
N SER A 99 -23.24 -0.16 -8.94
CA SER A 99 -23.46 1.22 -9.40
C SER A 99 -24.69 1.90 -8.79
N ASP A 100 -25.53 1.15 -8.07
CA ASP A 100 -26.69 1.70 -7.36
C ASP A 100 -26.28 2.22 -5.99
N TRP A 101 -25.38 3.21 -6.00
CA TRP A 101 -24.87 3.87 -4.80
C TRP A 101 -25.97 4.25 -3.79
N PRO A 102 -27.16 4.75 -4.18
CA PRO A 102 -28.25 5.01 -3.24
C PRO A 102 -28.72 3.82 -2.38
N LYS A 103 -28.42 2.59 -2.77
CA LYS A 103 -28.73 1.37 -2.01
C LYS A 103 -27.57 0.83 -1.17
N LEU A 104 -26.37 1.37 -1.36
CA LEU A 104 -25.20 0.98 -0.59
C LEU A 104 -25.18 1.71 0.76
N PRO A 105 -24.47 1.16 1.78
CA PRO A 105 -24.25 1.88 3.02
C PRO A 105 -23.54 3.23 2.78
N PRO A 106 -23.89 4.31 3.51
CA PRO A 106 -23.33 5.64 3.31
C PRO A 106 -21.80 5.67 3.26
N GLU A 107 -21.14 4.88 4.12
CA GLU A 107 -19.69 4.72 4.19
C GLU A 107 -19.08 4.12 2.93
N THR A 108 -19.75 3.13 2.32
CA THR A 108 -19.31 2.53 1.07
C THR A 108 -19.42 3.54 -0.07
N VAL A 109 -20.50 4.33 -0.10
CA VAL A 109 -20.72 5.34 -1.15
C VAL A 109 -19.65 6.42 -1.12
N VAL A 110 -19.39 7.03 0.04
CA VAL A 110 -18.41 8.11 0.12
C VAL A 110 -16.98 7.62 -0.09
N ARG A 111 -16.66 6.37 0.29
CA ARG A 111 -15.37 5.75 -0.02
C ARG A 111 -15.18 5.56 -1.52
N ARG A 112 -16.14 4.93 -2.21
CA ARG A 112 -16.11 4.77 -3.67
C ARG A 112 -16.04 6.10 -4.41
N TRP A 113 -16.72 7.12 -3.89
CA TRP A 113 -16.63 8.47 -4.43
C TRP A 113 -15.23 9.08 -4.25
N LEU A 114 -14.59 8.89 -3.10
CA LEU A 114 -13.24 9.39 -2.86
C LEU A 114 -12.23 8.70 -3.79
N ASP A 115 -12.32 7.38 -3.93
CA ASP A 115 -11.48 6.60 -4.84
C ASP A 115 -11.69 7.06 -6.30
N ALA A 116 -12.94 7.32 -6.67
CA ALA A 116 -13.29 7.83 -8.00
C ALA A 116 -12.80 9.27 -8.24
N LEU A 117 -12.87 10.15 -7.24
CA LEU A 117 -12.32 11.51 -7.29
C LEU A 117 -10.82 11.46 -7.56
N SER A 118 -10.09 10.69 -6.74
CA SER A 118 -8.64 10.53 -6.85
C SER A 118 -8.25 9.92 -8.20
N ALA A 119 -8.93 8.89 -8.69
CA ALA A 119 -8.58 8.27 -9.97
C ALA A 119 -8.87 9.15 -11.20
N ALA A 120 -9.86 10.05 -11.12
CA ALA A 120 -10.37 10.78 -12.28
C ALA A 120 -9.75 12.17 -12.46
N ILE A 121 -9.27 12.79 -11.38
CA ILE A 121 -8.80 14.18 -11.40
C ILE A 121 -7.74 14.39 -12.50
N PRO A 122 -7.92 15.38 -13.38
CA PRO A 122 -7.05 15.56 -14.54
C PRO A 122 -5.82 16.43 -14.19
N PHE A 123 -4.93 15.92 -13.34
CA PHE A 123 -3.56 16.42 -13.38
C PHE A 123 -3.00 16.12 -14.77
N GLY A 124 -2.23 17.05 -15.36
CA GLY A 124 -1.80 17.03 -16.77
C GLY A 124 -1.08 15.73 -17.20
N THR A 125 -0.77 15.61 -18.50
CA THR A 125 -0.07 14.43 -19.04
C THR A 125 1.45 14.65 -19.07
N GLY A 126 2.26 13.75 -18.49
CA GLY A 126 3.73 13.76 -18.63
C GLY A 126 4.48 13.54 -17.31
N THR A 127 5.75 13.97 -17.26
CA THR A 127 6.65 13.94 -16.08
C THR A 127 6.21 14.82 -14.91
N GLU A 128 5.05 15.46 -15.03
CA GLU A 128 4.45 16.40 -14.08
C GLU A 128 3.41 15.72 -13.17
N ARG A 129 3.20 14.41 -13.28
CA ARG A 129 2.26 13.67 -12.43
C ARG A 129 2.85 13.44 -11.03
N PRO A 130 2.01 13.43 -9.97
CA PRO A 130 2.40 12.90 -8.66
C PRO A 130 3.02 11.50 -8.81
N ARG A 131 4.11 11.26 -8.07
CA ARG A 131 4.93 10.04 -8.16
C ARG A 131 4.19 8.81 -7.66
N ASP A 132 3.34 9.00 -6.65
CA ASP A 132 2.59 7.94 -6.00
C ASP A 132 1.22 8.42 -5.49
N ASP A 133 0.46 7.50 -4.89
CA ASP A 133 -0.88 7.76 -4.37
C ASP A 133 -0.90 8.78 -3.22
N ASP A 134 0.15 8.86 -2.40
CA ASP A 134 0.28 9.81 -1.29
C ASP A 134 0.52 11.23 -1.79
N GLU A 135 1.43 11.40 -2.74
CA GLU A 135 1.67 12.68 -3.38
C GLU A 135 0.44 13.13 -4.18
N HIS A 136 -0.27 12.18 -4.78
CA HIS A 136 -1.51 12.43 -5.50
C HIS A 136 -2.62 12.91 -4.56
N ALA A 137 -2.84 12.22 -3.44
CA ALA A 137 -3.77 12.63 -2.40
C ALA A 137 -3.40 14.00 -1.82
N THR A 138 -2.11 14.25 -1.60
CA THR A 138 -1.58 15.52 -1.11
C THR A 138 -1.89 16.66 -2.07
N CYS A 139 -1.74 16.47 -3.38
CA CYS A 139 -2.08 17.47 -4.39
C CYS A 139 -3.59 17.81 -4.40
N ILE A 140 -4.45 16.79 -4.28
CA ILE A 140 -5.90 17.00 -4.19
C ILE A 140 -6.24 17.76 -2.90
N ALA A 141 -5.69 17.33 -1.76
CA ALA A 141 -5.91 17.98 -0.48
C ALA A 141 -5.41 19.43 -0.48
N LEU A 142 -4.27 19.73 -1.11
CA LEU A 142 -3.76 21.09 -1.25
C LEU A 142 -4.72 21.97 -2.05
N LEU A 143 -5.21 21.46 -3.19
CA LEU A 143 -6.18 22.18 -4.02
C LEU A 143 -7.48 22.46 -3.25
N LEU A 144 -8.02 21.45 -2.56
CA LEU A 144 -9.23 21.60 -1.74
C LEU A 144 -8.99 22.61 -0.61
N ALA A 145 -7.84 22.55 0.06
CA ALA A 145 -7.50 23.48 1.14
C ALA A 145 -7.32 24.93 0.64
N ALA A 146 -6.74 25.12 -0.55
CA ALA A 146 -6.63 26.42 -1.18
C ALA A 146 -8.00 26.97 -1.57
N LEU A 147 -8.88 26.18 -2.18
CA LEU A 147 -10.27 26.55 -2.45
C LEU A 147 -11.06 26.90 -1.18
N SER A 148 -10.71 26.29 -0.04
CA SER A 148 -11.36 26.57 1.24
C SER A 148 -10.83 27.84 1.93
N THR A 149 -9.66 28.36 1.54
CA THR A 149 -8.98 29.43 2.27
C THR A 149 -8.54 30.62 1.42
N ALA A 150 -8.70 30.56 0.10
CA ALA A 150 -8.45 31.68 -0.79
C ALA A 150 -9.48 32.80 -0.59
N ASP A 151 -9.03 34.05 -0.75
CA ASP A 151 -9.89 35.24 -0.62
C ASP A 151 -11.04 35.23 -1.65
N ASP A 152 -10.76 34.78 -2.87
CA ASP A 152 -11.75 34.49 -3.90
C ASP A 152 -11.48 33.08 -4.48
N PRO A 153 -12.25 32.05 -4.11
CA PRO A 153 -12.08 30.70 -4.62
C PRO A 153 -12.55 30.53 -6.07
N GLY A 154 -13.26 31.52 -6.63
CA GLY A 154 -13.63 31.57 -8.04
C GLY A 154 -12.54 32.15 -8.94
N ASP A 155 -11.54 32.82 -8.37
CA ASP A 155 -10.43 33.43 -9.11
C ASP A 155 -9.18 32.52 -9.10
N ALA A 156 -8.70 32.17 -10.30
CA ALA A 156 -7.53 31.29 -10.46
C ALA A 156 -6.25 31.87 -9.86
N GLY A 157 -6.08 33.20 -9.93
CA GLY A 157 -4.93 33.91 -9.37
C GLY A 157 -4.93 33.86 -7.84
N CYS A 158 -6.07 34.09 -7.20
CA CYS A 158 -6.24 33.99 -5.75
C CYS A 158 -5.93 32.57 -5.23
N VAL A 159 -6.46 31.54 -5.89
CA VAL A 159 -6.22 30.15 -5.47
C VAL A 159 -4.77 29.75 -5.71
N SER A 160 -4.16 30.13 -6.85
CA SER A 160 -2.75 29.86 -7.12
C SER A 160 -1.83 30.56 -6.12
N ALA A 161 -2.10 31.83 -5.80
CA ALA A 161 -1.37 32.56 -4.79
C ALA A 161 -1.46 31.88 -3.41
N ARG A 162 -2.65 31.36 -3.07
CA ARG A 162 -2.86 30.64 -1.82
C ARG A 162 -2.10 29.31 -1.77
N ILE A 163 -2.07 28.55 -2.86
CA ILE A 163 -1.27 27.32 -2.96
C ILE A 163 0.22 27.63 -2.78
N LEU A 164 0.74 28.66 -3.45
CA LEU A 164 2.14 29.08 -3.32
C LEU A 164 2.48 29.53 -1.90
N GLU A 165 1.55 30.19 -1.19
CA GLU A 165 1.73 30.55 0.20
C GLU A 165 1.82 29.30 1.11
N MET A 166 0.90 28.36 0.93
CA MET A 166 0.82 27.13 1.73
C MET A 166 2.05 26.23 1.55
N THR A 167 2.63 26.19 0.34
CA THR A 167 3.81 25.35 0.05
C THR A 167 5.14 25.95 0.50
N ARG A 168 5.24 27.28 0.68
CA ARG A 168 6.45 27.93 1.23
C ARG A 168 6.80 27.48 2.65
N GLY A 169 5.81 27.10 3.45
CA GLY A 169 5.98 26.77 4.86
C GLY A 169 6.51 25.35 5.15
N ARG A 170 6.79 24.53 4.12
CA ARG A 170 7.14 23.09 4.24
C ARG A 170 6.12 22.25 5.04
N GLN A 171 4.88 22.73 5.19
CA GLN A 171 3.78 22.00 5.86
C GLN A 171 3.12 20.95 4.95
N TRP A 172 3.46 20.96 3.67
CA TRP A 172 2.93 20.06 2.65
C TRP A 172 4.09 19.25 2.07
N PRO A 173 4.06 17.90 2.16
CA PRO A 173 5.12 17.04 1.67
C PRO A 173 5.01 16.86 0.14
N LEU A 174 5.33 17.91 -0.61
CA LEU A 174 5.32 17.88 -2.07
C LEU A 174 6.73 17.67 -2.62
N SER A 175 6.87 16.86 -3.66
CA SER A 175 8.11 16.84 -4.42
C SER A 175 8.30 18.16 -5.18
N TRP A 176 9.53 18.37 -5.63
CA TRP A 176 9.83 19.48 -6.53
C TRP A 176 9.00 19.42 -7.82
N ARG A 177 8.69 18.22 -8.35
CA ARG A 177 7.86 18.03 -9.56
C ARG A 177 6.44 18.56 -9.34
N CYS A 178 5.80 18.21 -8.21
CA CYS A 178 4.47 18.69 -7.89
C CYS A 178 4.43 20.17 -7.51
N SER A 179 5.54 20.73 -7.03
CA SER A 179 5.64 22.19 -6.85
C SER A 179 5.51 22.93 -8.19
N PHE A 180 5.96 22.33 -9.30
CA PHE A 180 5.83 22.92 -10.64
C PHE A 180 4.41 22.86 -11.21
N LEU A 181 3.59 21.87 -10.84
CA LEU A 181 2.18 21.76 -11.26
C LEU A 181 1.40 23.07 -11.05
N TRP A 182 1.69 23.76 -9.94
CA TRP A 182 1.01 24.97 -9.52
C TRP A 182 1.61 26.27 -10.05
N THR A 183 2.71 26.17 -10.82
CA THR A 183 3.43 27.32 -11.38
C THR A 183 3.21 27.48 -12.88
N GLN A 184 2.62 26.48 -13.56
CA GLN A 184 2.26 26.54 -14.97
C GLN A 184 0.93 27.30 -15.16
N GLU A 185 0.72 27.86 -16.37
CA GLU A 185 -0.34 28.81 -16.74
C GLU A 185 -1.73 28.59 -16.09
N GLU A 186 -2.43 29.70 -15.83
CA GLU A 186 -3.81 29.79 -15.28
C GLU A 186 -4.84 28.87 -15.98
N HIS A 187 -4.56 28.42 -17.20
CA HIS A 187 -5.42 27.55 -18.02
C HIS A 187 -5.72 26.18 -17.40
N GLY A 188 -4.85 25.63 -16.54
CA GLY A 188 -5.08 24.34 -15.88
C GLY A 188 -6.09 24.39 -14.73
N PHE A 189 -6.17 25.53 -14.05
CA PHE A 189 -7.00 25.67 -12.84
C PHE A 189 -8.51 25.55 -13.15
N GLU A 190 -8.98 26.18 -14.23
CA GLU A 190 -10.39 26.15 -14.60
C GLU A 190 -10.88 24.72 -14.91
N GLN A 191 -10.02 23.88 -15.48
CA GLN A 191 -10.32 22.47 -15.70
C GLN A 191 -10.44 21.70 -14.39
N LEU A 192 -9.51 21.90 -13.46
CA LEU A 192 -9.53 21.28 -12.14
C LEU A 192 -10.75 21.74 -11.32
N ARG A 193 -11.04 23.03 -11.33
CA ARG A 193 -12.22 23.62 -10.67
C ARG A 193 -13.51 23.06 -11.24
N THR A 194 -13.64 23.03 -12.57
CA THR A 194 -14.81 22.43 -13.25
C THR A 194 -14.97 20.96 -12.88
N PHE A 195 -13.88 20.20 -12.83
CA PHE A 195 -13.89 18.81 -12.39
C PHE A 195 -14.39 18.68 -10.94
N LEU A 196 -13.88 19.47 -10.00
CA LEU A 196 -14.30 19.42 -8.59
C LEU A 196 -15.77 19.81 -8.41
N VAL A 197 -16.28 20.75 -9.20
CA VAL A 197 -17.71 21.11 -9.24
C VAL A 197 -18.54 19.95 -9.79
N ASP A 198 -18.15 19.36 -10.91
CA ASP A 198 -18.83 18.21 -11.50
C ASP A 198 -18.81 16.97 -10.57
N ALA A 199 -17.74 16.81 -9.79
CA ALA A 199 -17.60 15.77 -8.77
C ALA A 199 -18.41 16.06 -7.49
N GLY A 200 -18.90 17.29 -7.32
CA GLY A 200 -19.65 17.73 -6.13
C GLY A 200 -18.78 18.11 -4.94
N ALA A 201 -17.46 18.23 -5.10
CA ALA A 201 -16.52 18.65 -4.06
C ALA A 201 -16.48 20.17 -3.86
N ALA A 202 -16.74 20.96 -4.90
CA ALA A 202 -16.74 22.42 -4.84
C ALA A 202 -18.06 23.02 -5.34
N ASP A 203 -18.42 24.19 -4.84
CA ASP A 203 -19.60 24.96 -5.25
C ASP A 203 -19.16 26.22 -6.01
N GLY A 204 -18.61 26.04 -7.21
CA GLY A 204 -18.25 27.11 -8.14
C GLY A 204 -17.35 28.18 -7.52
N ASN A 205 -17.97 29.26 -7.03
CA ASN A 205 -17.32 30.45 -6.46
C ASN A 205 -17.45 30.54 -4.92
N ARG A 206 -17.99 29.51 -4.25
CA ARG A 206 -18.25 29.49 -2.80
C ARG A 206 -17.28 28.60 -2.02
N GLY A 207 -16.25 28.07 -2.68
CA GLY A 207 -15.30 27.14 -2.09
C GLY A 207 -15.84 25.70 -2.04
N LEU A 208 -15.58 25.00 -0.93
CA LEU A 208 -15.92 23.58 -0.79
C LEU A 208 -17.37 23.34 -0.39
N THR A 209 -17.94 22.25 -0.92
CA THR A 209 -19.18 21.66 -0.37
C THR A 209 -18.85 20.87 0.91
N SER A 210 -19.87 20.40 1.64
CA SER A 210 -19.65 19.47 2.76
C SER A 210 -18.94 18.17 2.34
N LEU A 211 -19.18 17.72 1.10
CA LEU A 211 -18.49 16.56 0.53
C LEU A 211 -17.03 16.86 0.24
N GLY A 212 -16.72 18.04 -0.29
CA GLY A 212 -15.33 18.49 -0.48
C GLY A 212 -14.58 18.71 0.83
N SER A 213 -15.24 19.28 1.84
CA SER A 213 -14.64 19.44 3.18
C SER A 213 -14.35 18.09 3.83
N TRP A 214 -15.26 17.12 3.67
CA TRP A 214 -15.02 15.74 4.11
C TRP A 214 -13.84 15.11 3.37
N ALA A 215 -13.79 15.26 2.04
CA ALA A 215 -12.69 14.76 1.20
C ALA A 215 -11.34 15.35 1.62
N LEU A 216 -11.29 16.67 1.87
CA LEU A 216 -10.11 17.35 2.39
C LEU A 216 -9.66 16.73 3.71
N GLU A 217 -10.56 16.44 4.64
CA GLU A 217 -10.20 15.84 5.93
C GLU A 217 -9.66 14.41 5.77
N GLN A 218 -10.14 13.65 4.78
CA GLN A 218 -9.66 12.30 4.49
C GLN A 218 -8.29 12.27 3.80
N LEU A 219 -8.04 13.22 2.88
CA LEU A 219 -6.84 13.23 2.04
C LEU A 219 -5.70 14.10 2.61
N ARG A 220 -5.97 14.89 3.66
CA ARG A 220 -4.96 15.78 4.22
C ARG A 220 -3.79 14.95 4.77
N PRO A 221 -2.54 15.26 4.40
CA PRO A 221 -1.36 14.59 4.95
C PRO A 221 -1.16 14.93 6.43
N ALA A 222 -0.32 14.15 7.12
CA ALA A 222 0.12 14.47 8.48
C ALA A 222 0.65 15.92 8.56
N GLN A 223 0.13 16.70 9.50
CA GLN A 223 0.56 18.08 9.71
C GLN A 223 1.57 18.13 10.86
N ILE A 224 2.84 17.96 10.50
CA ILE A 224 3.94 17.85 11.46
C ILE A 224 4.57 19.22 11.66
N SER A 225 4.50 19.73 12.89
CA SER A 225 5.15 20.98 13.28
C SER A 225 6.52 20.69 13.90
N PRO A 226 7.58 21.44 13.55
CA PRO A 226 8.90 21.25 14.14
C PRO A 226 8.95 21.33 15.67
N ARG A 227 7.97 21.98 16.30
CA ARG A 227 7.91 22.22 17.74
C ARG A 227 6.83 21.42 18.47
N MET A 228 6.13 20.50 17.79
CA MET A 228 5.11 19.68 18.45
C MET A 228 5.73 18.70 19.46
N SER A 229 4.95 18.27 20.46
CA SER A 229 5.41 17.27 21.41
C SER A 229 5.51 15.87 20.76
N THR A 230 6.30 14.96 21.33
CA THR A 230 6.39 13.58 20.84
C THR A 230 5.03 12.87 20.89
N THR A 231 4.22 13.11 21.93
CA THR A 231 2.86 12.56 22.03
C THR A 231 1.97 13.04 20.88
N ASP A 232 2.01 14.34 20.57
CA ASP A 232 1.22 14.91 19.47
C ASP A 232 1.71 14.40 18.12
N LEU A 233 3.03 14.25 17.94
CA LEU A 233 3.63 13.70 16.73
C LEU A 233 3.11 12.30 16.46
N LEU A 234 3.23 11.39 17.43
CA LEU A 234 2.75 10.01 17.30
C LEU A 234 1.23 9.99 17.07
N GLY A 235 0.49 10.88 17.74
CA GLY A 235 -0.96 11.00 17.54
C GLY A 235 -1.36 11.50 16.15
N GLU A 236 -0.53 12.33 15.50
CA GLU A 236 -0.73 12.78 14.12
C GLU A 236 -0.41 11.65 13.12
N LEU A 237 0.75 11.01 13.28
CA LEU A 237 1.20 9.92 12.42
C LEU A 237 0.26 8.71 12.49
N GLN A 238 -0.26 8.36 13.66
CA GLN A 238 -1.26 7.28 13.77
C GLN A 238 -2.58 7.63 13.09
N ARG A 239 -2.95 8.90 13.05
CA ARG A 239 -4.21 9.35 12.44
C ARG A 239 -4.08 9.42 10.93
N ARG A 240 -2.91 9.81 10.45
CA ARG A 240 -2.57 10.06 9.04
C ARG A 240 -1.18 9.50 8.78
N PRO A 241 -1.04 8.17 8.69
CA PRO A 241 0.26 7.57 8.45
C PRO A 241 0.73 7.99 7.05
N PRO A 242 1.87 8.70 6.92
CA PRO A 242 2.50 8.89 5.63
C PRO A 242 3.10 7.54 5.18
N ARG A 243 3.26 7.36 3.86
CA ARG A 243 3.94 6.20 3.28
C ARG A 243 5.38 6.04 3.79
N ASP A 244 6.12 7.15 3.89
CA ASP A 244 7.42 7.20 4.54
C ASP A 244 7.40 8.27 5.65
N PRO A 245 7.38 7.87 6.93
CA PRO A 245 7.33 8.82 8.03
C PRO A 245 8.63 9.57 8.26
N TYR A 246 9.79 9.02 7.86
CA TYR A 246 11.08 9.56 8.26
C TYR A 246 11.38 10.95 7.63
N PRO A 247 11.23 11.17 6.31
CA PRO A 247 11.34 12.50 5.71
C PRO A 247 10.32 13.49 6.28
N ALA A 248 9.13 13.02 6.65
CA ALA A 248 8.06 13.87 7.18
C ALA A 248 8.40 14.42 8.59
N ILE A 249 9.08 13.61 9.42
CA ILE A 249 9.48 14.03 10.78
C ILE A 249 10.82 14.75 10.84
N TRP A 250 11.60 14.77 9.75
CA TRP A 250 12.94 15.36 9.74
C TRP A 250 13.00 16.81 10.28
N PRO A 251 12.10 17.74 9.89
CA PRO A 251 12.09 19.10 10.46
C PRO A 251 11.83 19.13 11.97
N TRP A 252 11.10 18.15 12.51
CA TRP A 252 10.89 17.98 13.95
C TRP A 252 12.17 17.45 14.63
N ILE A 253 12.85 16.45 14.03
CA ILE A 253 14.13 15.94 14.53
C ILE A 253 15.17 17.06 14.59
N GLU A 254 15.30 17.88 13.54
CA GLU A 254 16.25 19.00 13.47
C GLU A 254 16.08 19.99 14.63
N VAL A 255 14.84 20.22 15.07
CA VAL A 255 14.54 21.16 16.17
C VAL A 255 14.74 20.52 17.54
N GLN A 256 14.45 19.23 17.71
CA GLN A 256 14.64 18.53 19.00
C GLN A 256 16.09 18.11 19.24
N ALA A 257 16.87 17.92 18.18
CA ALA A 257 18.10 17.13 18.11
C ALA A 257 17.86 15.60 18.23
N PRO A 258 18.64 14.77 17.51
CA PRO A 258 18.44 13.31 17.46
C PRO A 258 18.38 12.63 18.84
N ASP A 259 19.29 12.94 19.76
CA ASP A 259 19.32 12.31 21.09
C ASP A 259 18.06 12.62 21.91
N THR A 260 17.59 13.87 21.89
CA THR A 260 16.37 14.29 22.60
C THR A 260 15.14 13.63 21.98
N ALA A 261 15.10 13.55 20.64
CA ALA A 261 14.03 12.89 19.91
C ALA A 261 13.96 11.39 20.28
N LEU A 262 15.10 10.70 20.31
CA LEU A 262 15.21 9.30 20.71
C LEU A 262 14.68 9.09 22.14
N GLN A 263 15.16 9.87 23.10
CA GLN A 263 14.70 9.78 24.49
C GLN A 263 13.19 10.01 24.62
N GLY A 264 12.66 11.00 23.90
CA GLY A 264 11.23 11.29 23.87
C GLY A 264 10.42 10.12 23.30
N LEU A 265 10.85 9.53 22.19
CA LEU A 265 10.19 8.40 21.56
C LEU A 265 10.21 7.16 22.46
N LEU A 266 11.34 6.84 23.09
CA LEU A 266 11.45 5.74 24.05
C LEU A 266 10.55 5.95 25.28
N ALA A 267 10.50 7.17 25.81
CA ALA A 267 9.61 7.50 26.93
C ALA A 267 8.13 7.33 26.57
N GLU A 268 7.70 7.75 25.38
CA GLU A 268 6.35 7.51 24.88
C GLU A 268 6.07 6.02 24.66
N ALA A 269 7.02 5.30 24.05
CA ALA A 269 6.90 3.88 23.79
C ALA A 269 6.68 3.07 25.09
N GLY A 270 7.35 3.45 26.18
CA GLY A 270 7.28 2.75 27.46
C GLY A 270 5.91 2.84 28.15
N ARG A 271 5.08 3.83 27.78
CA ARG A 271 3.76 4.10 28.39
C ARG A 271 2.58 3.95 27.42
N ALA A 272 2.85 3.62 26.17
CA ALA A 272 1.89 3.56 25.08
C ALA A 272 1.20 2.18 24.95
N ASP A 273 0.07 2.16 24.24
CA ASP A 273 -0.51 0.91 23.72
C ASP A 273 0.38 0.34 22.60
N THR A 274 0.16 -0.93 22.24
CA THR A 274 1.02 -1.62 21.25
C THR A 274 1.17 -0.87 19.92
N PRO A 275 0.10 -0.38 19.25
CA PRO A 275 0.25 0.34 17.99
C PRO A 275 1.10 1.61 18.12
N ARG A 276 0.93 2.39 19.19
CA ARG A 276 1.73 3.60 19.39
C ARG A 276 3.15 3.28 19.82
N ARG A 277 3.35 2.25 20.64
CA ARG A 277 4.68 1.78 21.05
C ARG A 277 5.50 1.35 19.84
N ARG A 278 4.92 0.54 18.94
CA ARG A 278 5.61 0.07 17.73
C ARG A 278 6.00 1.22 16.82
N LEU A 279 5.07 2.14 16.54
CA LEU A 279 5.38 3.34 15.75
C LEU A 279 6.52 4.15 16.38
N ALA A 280 6.50 4.36 17.69
CA ALA A 280 7.56 5.10 18.37
C ALA A 280 8.93 4.41 18.27
N LEU A 281 8.96 3.08 18.41
CA LEU A 281 10.19 2.27 18.28
C LEU A 281 10.72 2.24 16.85
N GLU A 282 9.84 2.14 15.86
CA GLU A 282 10.19 2.19 14.44
C GLU A 282 10.85 3.52 14.07
N LEU A 283 10.27 4.64 14.51
CA LEU A 283 10.86 5.97 14.29
C LEU A 283 12.18 6.10 15.04
N ALA A 284 12.26 5.60 16.28
CA ALA A 284 13.45 5.67 17.11
C ALA A 284 14.64 4.91 16.49
N ALA A 285 14.40 3.74 15.91
CA ALA A 285 15.42 2.90 15.28
C ALA A 285 16.05 3.55 14.04
N GLN A 286 15.33 4.47 13.39
CA GLN A 286 15.83 5.17 12.20
C GLN A 286 16.57 6.47 12.51
N LEU A 287 16.61 6.90 13.78
CA LEU A 287 17.28 8.15 14.14
C LEU A 287 18.81 8.04 14.02
N PRO A 288 19.49 9.05 13.47
CA PRO A 288 20.94 9.05 13.33
C PRO A 288 21.56 9.48 14.66
N VAL A 289 21.67 8.54 15.60
CA VAL A 289 22.29 8.74 16.92
C VAL A 289 23.67 8.09 16.97
N ASP A 290 24.62 8.74 17.63
CA ASP A 290 26.00 8.25 17.75
C ASP A 290 26.21 7.28 18.93
N SER A 291 25.17 7.06 19.75
CA SER A 291 25.28 6.34 21.02
C SER A 291 24.11 5.39 21.26
N ASP A 292 24.45 4.13 21.55
CA ASP A 292 23.48 3.10 21.93
C ASP A 292 23.02 3.19 23.39
N GLU A 293 23.53 4.16 24.15
CA GLU A 293 23.26 4.26 25.58
C GLU A 293 21.76 4.36 25.93
N PRO A 294 20.93 5.14 25.20
CA PRO A 294 19.48 5.15 25.43
C PRO A 294 18.84 3.76 25.20
N TRP A 295 19.31 3.01 24.20
CA TRP A 295 18.84 1.64 23.93
C TRP A 295 19.29 0.67 25.02
N ARG A 296 20.54 0.78 25.51
CA ARG A 296 21.02 -0.01 26.66
C ARG A 296 20.22 0.25 27.92
N GLN A 297 19.83 1.49 28.16
CA GLN A 297 18.95 1.83 29.30
C GLN A 297 17.54 1.27 29.11
N ALA A 298 16.98 1.37 27.89
CA ALA A 298 15.68 0.80 27.54
C ALA A 298 15.67 -0.73 27.65
N ALA A 299 16.80 -1.41 27.41
CA ALA A 299 16.94 -2.85 27.54
C ALA A 299 16.60 -3.35 28.96
N ALA A 300 16.78 -2.52 30.00
CA ALA A 300 16.41 -2.87 31.38
C ALA A 300 14.92 -2.68 31.71
N HIS A 301 14.14 -2.05 30.83
CA HIS A 301 12.72 -1.76 31.05
C HIS A 301 11.85 -3.00 30.78
N PRO A 302 10.80 -3.30 31.57
CA PRO A 302 9.97 -4.49 31.36
C PRO A 302 9.27 -4.55 29.99
N VAL A 303 8.88 -3.38 29.45
CA VAL A 303 8.13 -3.27 28.18
C VAL A 303 9.03 -2.92 27.00
N LEU A 304 10.12 -2.17 27.24
CA LEU A 304 11.03 -1.76 26.15
C LEU A 304 12.22 -2.71 26.04
N GLY A 305 12.40 -3.59 27.02
CA GLY A 305 13.55 -4.48 27.11
C GLY A 305 13.70 -5.37 25.88
N PRO A 306 12.68 -6.18 25.54
CA PRO A 306 12.75 -7.05 24.36
C PRO A 306 13.00 -6.29 23.04
N PRO A 307 12.25 -5.22 22.67
CA PRO A 307 12.53 -4.50 21.43
C PRO A 307 13.87 -3.75 21.45
N ALA A 308 14.31 -3.20 22.58
CA ALA A 308 15.62 -2.55 22.67
C ALA A 308 16.77 -3.56 22.53
N ARG A 309 16.66 -4.75 23.14
CA ARG A 309 17.63 -5.84 22.93
C ARG A 309 17.64 -6.30 21.48
N ARG A 310 16.49 -6.35 20.81
CA ARG A 310 16.41 -6.67 19.39
C ARG A 310 17.21 -5.69 18.54
N ILE A 311 17.00 -4.39 18.74
CA ILE A 311 17.73 -3.34 17.99
C ILE A 311 19.24 -3.44 18.24
N LEU A 312 19.67 -3.55 19.50
CA LEU A 312 21.09 -3.72 19.84
C LEU A 312 21.70 -4.98 19.20
N TRP A 313 20.93 -6.06 19.09
CA TRP A 313 21.38 -7.30 18.46
C TRP A 313 21.45 -7.18 16.94
N ASP A 314 20.52 -6.47 16.31
CA ASP A 314 20.54 -6.20 14.86
C ASP A 314 21.79 -5.39 14.46
N ASP A 315 22.20 -4.44 15.30
CA ASP A 315 23.41 -3.63 15.09
C ASP A 315 24.71 -4.41 15.31
N ASP A 316 24.78 -5.24 16.35
CA ASP A 316 25.94 -6.10 16.63
C ASP A 316 25.50 -7.48 17.19
N PRO A 317 25.29 -8.47 16.30
CA PRO A 317 24.85 -9.81 16.68
C PRO A 317 25.83 -10.56 17.60
N THR A 318 27.06 -10.06 17.76
CA THR A 318 28.12 -10.71 18.54
C THR A 318 28.04 -10.44 20.05
N GLN A 319 27.27 -9.43 20.48
CA GLN A 319 27.23 -9.03 21.89
C GLN A 319 26.37 -9.96 22.75
N GLN A 320 25.07 -10.03 22.47
CA GLN A 320 24.13 -10.81 23.28
C GLN A 320 22.96 -11.31 22.43
N ALA A 321 22.86 -12.62 22.26
CA ALA A 321 21.72 -13.24 21.58
C ALA A 321 20.40 -13.00 22.31
N LEU A 322 19.31 -12.90 21.55
CA LEU A 322 17.96 -12.79 22.08
C LEU A 322 17.58 -14.05 22.85
N SER A 323 16.96 -13.87 24.02
CA SER A 323 16.47 -15.01 24.78
C SER A 323 15.16 -15.55 24.18
N PRO A 324 14.81 -16.83 24.40
CA PRO A 324 13.50 -17.35 23.99
C PRO A 324 12.31 -16.53 24.54
N GLN A 325 12.48 -15.90 25.71
CA GLN A 325 11.49 -15.00 26.29
C GLN A 325 11.36 -13.70 25.50
N ASP A 326 12.47 -13.14 25.00
CA ASP A 326 12.46 -11.94 24.15
C ASP A 326 11.73 -12.23 22.84
N LEU A 327 12.07 -13.35 22.18
CA LEU A 327 11.43 -13.78 20.94
C LEU A 327 9.92 -14.00 21.14
N LEU A 328 9.53 -14.64 22.24
CA LEU A 328 8.12 -14.82 22.57
C LEU A 328 7.43 -13.46 22.79
N TRP A 329 8.04 -12.55 23.55
CA TRP A 329 7.47 -11.23 23.78
C TRP A 329 7.27 -10.45 22.47
N LEU A 330 8.26 -10.46 21.58
CA LEU A 330 8.21 -9.79 20.27
C LEU A 330 7.12 -10.39 19.37
N ALA A 331 6.98 -11.72 19.35
CA ALA A 331 5.93 -12.38 18.60
C ALA A 331 4.52 -12.05 19.14
N VAL A 332 4.38 -11.90 20.47
CA VAL A 332 3.13 -11.46 21.09
C VAL A 332 2.83 -9.99 20.78
N ASP A 333 3.85 -9.13 20.71
CA ASP A 333 3.71 -7.74 20.28
C ASP A 333 3.22 -7.63 18.83
N GLU A 334 3.69 -8.50 17.92
CA GLU A 334 3.15 -8.60 16.55
C GLU A 334 1.68 -9.05 16.53
N CYS A 335 1.31 -10.04 17.35
CA CYS A 335 -0.07 -10.47 17.47
C CYS A 335 -0.97 -9.34 18.00
N ALA A 336 -0.52 -8.62 19.04
CA ALA A 336 -1.25 -7.51 19.62
C ALA A 336 -1.39 -6.35 18.62
N ALA A 337 -0.37 -6.08 17.81
CA ALA A 337 -0.43 -5.10 16.73
C ALA A 337 -1.46 -5.47 15.67
N ALA A 338 -1.44 -6.71 15.18
CA ALA A 338 -2.42 -7.20 14.21
C ALA A 338 -3.85 -7.17 14.76
N TRP A 339 -4.04 -7.56 16.03
CA TRP A 339 -5.34 -7.51 16.69
C TRP A 339 -5.88 -6.08 16.81
N LEU A 340 -5.08 -5.15 17.33
CA LEU A 340 -5.48 -3.76 17.53
C LEU A 340 -5.57 -2.97 16.22
N GLY A 341 -4.89 -3.44 15.17
CA GLY A 341 -4.98 -2.95 13.79
C GLY A 341 -6.14 -3.52 12.98
N ASP A 342 -7.00 -4.38 13.56
CA ASP A 342 -8.13 -5.04 12.88
C ASP A 342 -7.70 -5.92 11.67
N ASP A 343 -6.56 -6.61 11.80
CA ASP A 343 -6.04 -7.56 10.81
C ASP A 343 -6.14 -9.01 11.36
N PRO A 344 -7.33 -9.64 11.28
CA PRO A 344 -7.56 -10.97 11.83
C PRO A 344 -6.76 -12.05 11.10
N ALA A 345 -6.43 -11.87 9.82
CA ALA A 345 -5.66 -12.83 9.04
C ALA A 345 -4.22 -12.89 9.54
N ARG A 346 -3.56 -11.73 9.64
CA ARG A 346 -2.20 -11.62 10.18
C ARG A 346 -2.15 -12.02 11.65
N LEU A 347 -3.17 -11.68 12.44
CA LEU A 347 -3.27 -12.12 13.83
C LEU A 347 -3.25 -13.65 13.96
N LEU A 348 -4.12 -14.35 13.23
CA LEU A 348 -4.20 -15.82 13.31
C LEU A 348 -2.88 -16.47 12.89
N GLU A 349 -2.29 -15.96 11.82
CA GLU A 349 -0.98 -16.41 11.34
C GLU A 349 0.12 -16.27 12.39
N ARG A 350 0.29 -15.07 12.97
CA ARG A 350 1.31 -14.82 14.00
C ARG A 350 1.04 -15.59 15.28
N PHE A 351 -0.22 -15.78 15.64
CA PHE A 351 -0.60 -16.65 16.75
C PHE A 351 -0.14 -18.10 16.52
N HIS A 352 -0.29 -18.61 15.30
CA HIS A 352 0.14 -19.97 14.97
C HIS A 352 1.66 -20.16 14.96
N ASP A 353 2.44 -19.08 14.83
CA ASP A 353 3.90 -19.08 14.80
C ASP A 353 4.56 -18.75 16.14
N LEU A 354 3.78 -18.60 17.21
CA LEU A 354 4.33 -18.24 18.52
C LEU A 354 5.49 -19.19 18.88
N PRO A 355 6.69 -18.63 19.15
CA PRO A 355 7.89 -19.43 19.31
C PRO A 355 7.77 -20.31 20.55
N GLY A 356 8.18 -21.57 20.40
CA GLY A 356 8.20 -22.54 21.50
C GLY A 356 6.83 -23.04 21.97
N ALA A 357 5.72 -22.75 21.27
CA ALA A 357 4.38 -23.16 21.68
C ALA A 357 3.64 -23.90 20.56
N THR A 358 2.99 -25.02 20.89
CA THR A 358 2.27 -25.84 19.92
C THR A 358 0.84 -26.16 20.36
N GLY A 359 -0.11 -26.13 19.41
CA GLY A 359 -1.51 -26.46 19.69
C GLY A 359 -2.10 -25.63 20.86
N PRO A 360 -2.67 -26.28 21.89
CA PRO A 360 -3.32 -25.59 23.02
C PRO A 360 -2.35 -24.88 23.98
N GLU A 361 -1.04 -25.14 23.88
CA GLU A 361 -0.04 -24.48 24.73
C GLU A 361 0.15 -23.01 24.35
N ARG A 362 -0.28 -22.59 23.15
CA ARG A 362 -0.12 -21.22 22.64
C ARG A 362 -0.80 -20.16 23.50
N LEU A 363 -2.03 -20.41 23.94
CA LEU A 363 -2.71 -19.49 24.87
C LEU A 363 -1.97 -19.40 26.21
N THR A 364 -1.34 -20.49 26.66
CA THR A 364 -0.54 -20.48 27.89
C THR A 364 0.77 -19.70 27.68
N ALA A 365 1.43 -19.90 26.54
CA ALA A 365 2.64 -19.16 26.16
C ALA A 365 2.38 -17.65 26.04
N LEU A 366 1.24 -17.25 25.46
CA LEU A 366 0.79 -15.85 25.43
C LEU A 366 0.79 -15.24 26.84
N HIS A 367 0.11 -15.88 27.80
CA HIS A 367 0.07 -15.40 29.18
C HIS A 367 1.46 -15.35 29.83
N GLY A 368 2.34 -16.30 29.50
CA GLY A 368 3.72 -16.38 29.99
C GLY A 368 4.69 -15.38 29.35
N SER A 369 4.30 -14.67 28.29
CA SER A 369 5.18 -13.76 27.55
C SER A 369 5.62 -12.53 28.35
N GLY A 370 4.83 -12.11 29.35
CA GLY A 370 5.04 -10.84 30.06
C GLY A 370 4.67 -9.60 29.24
N HIS A 371 4.03 -9.77 28.08
CA HIS A 371 3.57 -8.66 27.25
C HIS A 371 2.34 -7.96 27.85
N PRO A 372 2.24 -6.61 27.85
CA PRO A 372 1.13 -5.88 28.48
C PRO A 372 -0.27 -6.28 27.98
N ASP A 373 -0.41 -6.54 26.68
CA ASP A 373 -1.68 -6.90 26.05
C ASP A 373 -1.95 -8.42 26.02
N ALA A 374 -1.05 -9.25 26.57
CA ALA A 374 -1.13 -10.70 26.46
C ALA A 374 -2.45 -11.29 26.97
N ALA A 375 -2.92 -10.84 28.14
CA ALA A 375 -4.14 -11.36 28.74
C ALA A 375 -5.38 -11.03 27.89
N ALA A 376 -5.50 -9.78 27.45
CA ALA A 376 -6.63 -9.32 26.65
C ALA A 376 -6.65 -9.99 25.26
N LEU A 377 -5.46 -10.17 24.68
CA LEU A 377 -5.27 -10.87 23.41
C LEU A 377 -5.63 -12.36 23.51
N ALA A 378 -5.15 -13.06 24.55
CA ALA A 378 -5.47 -14.46 24.78
C ALA A 378 -6.98 -14.68 24.99
N ASP A 379 -7.62 -13.80 25.75
CA ASP A 379 -9.08 -13.76 25.91
C ASP A 379 -9.83 -13.58 24.58
N HIS A 380 -9.34 -12.71 23.70
CA HIS A 380 -9.91 -12.52 22.37
C HIS A 380 -9.77 -13.78 21.51
N LEU A 381 -8.57 -14.35 21.44
CA LEU A 381 -8.25 -15.56 20.66
C LEU A 381 -9.02 -16.79 21.14
N ALA A 382 -9.20 -16.94 22.46
CA ALA A 382 -10.00 -18.02 23.04
C ALA A 382 -11.48 -17.91 22.63
N ARG A 383 -12.04 -16.69 22.60
CA ARG A 383 -13.43 -16.44 22.19
C ARG A 383 -13.64 -16.61 20.69
N SER A 384 -12.63 -16.31 19.86
CA SER A 384 -12.73 -16.42 18.40
C SER A 384 -12.55 -17.86 17.89
N GLY A 385 -12.09 -18.79 18.74
CA GLY A 385 -11.80 -20.17 18.33
C GLY A 385 -10.51 -20.28 17.51
N ALA A 386 -9.57 -19.35 17.69
CA ALA A 386 -8.31 -19.31 16.94
C ALA A 386 -7.49 -20.60 17.06
N GLU A 387 -7.52 -21.28 18.22
CA GLU A 387 -6.83 -22.55 18.45
C GLU A 387 -7.29 -23.67 17.51
N GLN A 388 -8.56 -23.63 17.09
CA GLN A 388 -9.14 -24.63 16.18
C GLN A 388 -9.00 -24.21 14.71
N SER A 389 -8.51 -23.00 14.43
CA SER A 389 -8.28 -22.53 13.07
C SER A 389 -7.01 -23.15 12.47
N GLN A 390 -6.96 -23.22 11.14
CA GLN A 390 -5.74 -23.58 10.40
C GLN A 390 -5.41 -22.42 9.46
N PRO A 391 -4.17 -21.88 9.51
CA PRO A 391 -3.79 -20.80 8.62
C PRO A 391 -3.85 -21.30 7.17
N SER A 392 -4.34 -20.48 6.24
CA SER A 392 -4.33 -20.84 4.83
C SER A 392 -2.97 -20.56 4.22
N VAL A 393 -2.50 -21.43 3.32
CA VAL A 393 -1.27 -21.19 2.55
C VAL A 393 -1.52 -21.30 1.06
N TYR A 394 -0.86 -20.44 0.30
CA TYR A 394 -0.95 -20.39 -1.15
C TYR A 394 0.16 -21.25 -1.75
N GLN A 395 -0.22 -22.19 -2.60
CA GLN A 395 0.74 -22.92 -3.44
C GLN A 395 0.97 -22.12 -4.72
N LEU A 396 2.16 -21.55 -4.85
CA LEU A 396 2.61 -20.83 -6.05
C LEU A 396 3.60 -21.70 -6.84
N LYS A 397 3.55 -21.60 -8.16
CA LYS A 397 4.59 -22.12 -9.05
C LYS A 397 5.32 -20.94 -9.68
N ILE A 398 6.61 -20.84 -9.45
CA ILE A 398 7.52 -19.85 -10.02
C ILE A 398 8.26 -20.54 -11.17
N SER A 399 8.12 -20.04 -12.40
CA SER A 399 8.76 -20.63 -13.58
C SER A 399 9.65 -19.60 -14.25
N LEU A 400 10.93 -19.92 -14.45
CA LEU A 400 11.87 -19.05 -15.18
C LEU A 400 11.70 -19.29 -16.68
N THR A 401 11.35 -18.23 -17.40
CA THR A 401 10.89 -18.29 -18.79
C THR A 401 12.03 -18.58 -19.74
N GLY A 402 11.94 -19.69 -20.49
CA GLY A 402 12.96 -20.08 -21.47
C GLY A 402 14.03 -21.03 -20.92
N TRP A 403 14.06 -21.28 -19.61
CA TRP A 403 15.11 -22.06 -18.95
C TRP A 403 14.66 -23.48 -18.56
N GLY A 404 13.35 -23.75 -18.57
CA GLY A 404 12.82 -25.02 -18.06
C GLY A 404 12.93 -25.16 -16.53
N VAL A 405 13.49 -24.16 -15.85
CA VAL A 405 13.64 -24.10 -14.39
C VAL A 405 12.33 -23.66 -13.74
N TRP A 406 11.91 -24.36 -12.69
CA TRP A 406 10.77 -23.94 -11.87
C TRP A 406 10.88 -24.39 -10.41
N ARG A 407 10.17 -23.67 -9.54
CA ARG A 407 10.03 -23.95 -8.11
C ARG A 407 8.55 -23.92 -7.72
N ARG A 408 8.17 -24.75 -6.76
CA ARG A 408 6.83 -24.77 -6.15
C ARG A 408 6.96 -24.48 -4.67
N VAL A 409 6.38 -23.36 -4.26
CA VAL A 409 6.48 -22.85 -2.90
C VAL A 409 5.11 -22.79 -2.24
N LEU A 410 5.09 -22.98 -0.92
CA LEU A 410 3.95 -22.66 -0.07
C LEU A 410 4.28 -21.38 0.68
N VAL A 411 3.49 -20.34 0.43
CA VAL A 411 3.65 -19.01 1.03
C VAL A 411 2.39 -18.60 1.77
N ARG A 412 2.51 -17.64 2.69
CA ARG A 412 1.32 -17.04 3.33
C ARG A 412 0.64 -16.08 2.36
N PRO A 413 -0.70 -16.02 2.37
CA PRO A 413 -1.45 -15.04 1.59
C PRO A 413 -1.18 -13.59 2.04
N THR A 414 -0.71 -13.39 3.27
CA THR A 414 -0.37 -12.10 3.88
C THR A 414 1.05 -11.61 3.60
N LEU A 415 1.89 -12.40 2.91
CA LEU A 415 3.18 -11.91 2.43
C LEU A 415 2.95 -10.75 1.46
N THR A 416 3.81 -9.74 1.49
CA THR A 416 3.83 -8.70 0.45
C THR A 416 4.42 -9.24 -0.86
N LEU A 417 4.37 -8.45 -1.93
CA LEU A 417 5.12 -8.78 -3.14
C LEU A 417 6.63 -8.63 -2.91
N GLY A 418 7.08 -7.72 -2.03
CA GLY A 418 8.48 -7.64 -1.58
C GLY A 418 8.93 -8.90 -0.85
N ASP A 419 8.12 -9.42 0.08
CA ASP A 419 8.36 -10.73 0.70
C ASP A 419 8.42 -11.86 -0.34
N LEU A 420 7.57 -11.79 -1.38
CA LEU A 420 7.59 -12.78 -2.46
C LEU A 420 8.85 -12.67 -3.32
N HIS A 421 9.40 -11.48 -3.53
CA HIS A 421 10.71 -11.29 -4.16
C HIS A 421 11.81 -12.01 -3.37
N GLU A 422 11.82 -11.85 -2.05
CA GLU A 422 12.74 -12.55 -1.16
C GLU A 422 12.62 -14.08 -1.26
N VAL A 423 11.39 -14.59 -1.38
CA VAL A 423 11.16 -16.02 -1.66
C VAL A 423 11.77 -16.42 -2.99
N ILE A 424 11.51 -15.68 -4.07
CA ILE A 424 11.97 -16.01 -5.42
C ILE A 424 13.50 -16.05 -5.48
N ARG A 425 14.14 -15.02 -4.95
CA ARG A 425 15.60 -14.93 -4.81
C ARG A 425 16.17 -16.15 -4.10
N THR A 426 15.63 -16.48 -2.93
CA THR A 426 16.11 -17.59 -2.11
C THR A 426 15.92 -18.95 -2.81
N VAL A 427 14.78 -19.20 -3.47
CA VAL A 427 14.54 -20.50 -4.13
C VAL A 427 15.29 -20.68 -5.46
N LEU A 428 15.84 -19.59 -5.99
CA LEU A 428 16.72 -19.60 -7.15
C LEU A 428 18.21 -19.50 -6.80
N ASP A 429 18.55 -19.33 -5.52
CA ASP A 429 19.93 -19.16 -5.04
C ASP A 429 20.60 -17.92 -5.65
N TRP A 430 19.88 -16.80 -5.63
CA TRP A 430 20.35 -15.48 -6.08
C TRP A 430 20.66 -14.57 -4.89
N ASP A 431 21.51 -13.59 -5.10
CA ASP A 431 22.06 -12.70 -4.07
C ASP A 431 21.24 -11.42 -3.90
N GLY A 432 20.41 -11.04 -4.88
CA GLY A 432 19.44 -9.94 -4.75
C GLY A 432 20.03 -8.55 -4.96
N ASP A 433 21.14 -8.48 -5.69
CA ASP A 433 21.87 -7.23 -5.95
C ASP A 433 21.24 -6.39 -7.06
N HIS A 434 20.21 -6.90 -7.73
CA HIS A 434 19.59 -6.24 -8.88
C HIS A 434 18.15 -5.78 -8.64
N LEU A 435 17.75 -4.77 -9.43
CA LEU A 435 16.37 -4.29 -9.47
C LEU A 435 15.41 -5.37 -10.01
N HIS A 436 14.19 -5.36 -9.48
CA HIS A 436 13.10 -6.21 -9.93
C HIS A 436 11.79 -5.46 -10.14
N LEU A 437 10.86 -6.14 -10.79
CA LEU A 437 9.54 -5.61 -11.11
C LEU A 437 8.51 -6.76 -11.20
N PHE A 438 7.43 -6.66 -10.44
CA PHE A 438 6.24 -7.47 -10.65
C PHE A 438 5.31 -6.79 -11.65
N GLN A 439 4.62 -7.60 -12.46
CA GLN A 439 3.68 -7.11 -13.45
C GLN A 439 2.36 -7.90 -13.39
N GLY A 440 1.31 -7.20 -12.98
CA GLY A 440 -0.05 -7.71 -12.93
C GLY A 440 -0.65 -7.92 -14.33
N SER A 441 -1.65 -8.80 -14.41
CA SER A 441 -2.40 -9.05 -15.65
C SER A 441 -3.16 -7.82 -16.18
N ASP A 442 -3.43 -6.85 -15.30
CA ASP A 442 -4.03 -5.54 -15.60
C ASP A 442 -3.01 -4.49 -16.05
N ARG A 443 -1.74 -4.89 -16.24
CA ARG A 443 -0.58 -4.06 -16.59
C ARG A 443 -0.12 -3.10 -15.50
N ARG A 444 -0.65 -3.21 -14.27
CA ARG A 444 -0.03 -2.52 -13.12
C ARG A 444 1.32 -3.16 -12.85
N ALA A 445 2.28 -2.33 -12.47
CA ALA A 445 3.62 -2.76 -12.13
C ALA A 445 3.84 -2.47 -10.65
N TYR A 446 4.60 -3.34 -9.98
CA TYR A 446 4.94 -3.19 -8.57
C TYR A 446 6.45 -3.36 -8.40
N ALA A 447 7.06 -2.48 -7.64
CA ALA A 447 8.51 -2.46 -7.42
C ALA A 447 8.82 -1.89 -6.02
N PRO A 448 10.06 -2.02 -5.54
CA PRO A 448 10.47 -1.42 -4.27
C PRO A 448 10.22 0.09 -4.24
N HIS A 449 9.65 0.62 -3.16
CA HIS A 449 9.26 2.03 -3.06
C HIS A 449 10.40 3.03 -3.34
N TRP A 450 11.64 2.65 -3.07
CA TRP A 450 12.83 3.50 -3.24
C TRP A 450 13.29 3.60 -4.70
N CYS A 451 12.80 2.76 -5.61
CA CYS A 451 13.16 2.83 -7.01
C CYS A 451 12.42 3.99 -7.73
N ASP A 452 13.05 4.60 -8.74
CA ASP A 452 12.40 5.63 -9.59
C ASP A 452 11.76 4.97 -10.83
N LEU A 453 10.91 3.97 -10.59
CA LEU A 453 10.10 3.32 -11.62
C LEU A 453 8.64 3.80 -11.52
N ASP A 454 7.95 3.87 -12.66
CA ASP A 454 6.50 4.13 -12.73
C ASP A 454 5.73 2.87 -12.31
N ALA A 455 5.76 2.55 -11.01
CA ALA A 455 5.21 1.34 -10.40
C ALA A 455 4.61 1.64 -9.02
N ASP A 456 3.56 0.90 -8.66
CA ASP A 456 2.97 0.91 -7.32
C ASP A 456 3.95 0.21 -6.32
N ASP A 457 3.77 0.45 -5.01
CA ASP A 457 4.60 -0.20 -3.98
C ASP A 457 4.37 -1.71 -3.94
N GLU A 458 5.43 -2.51 -3.97
CA GLU A 458 5.30 -3.95 -3.77
C GLU A 458 4.99 -4.34 -2.32
N ASP A 459 5.41 -3.52 -1.34
CA ASP A 459 5.14 -3.78 0.07
C ASP A 459 3.70 -3.40 0.49
N ALA A 460 2.99 -2.65 -0.35
CA ALA A 460 1.58 -2.33 -0.14
C ALA A 460 0.62 -3.40 -0.70
N VAL A 461 1.15 -4.43 -1.39
CA VAL A 461 0.32 -5.42 -2.08
C VAL A 461 0.57 -6.81 -1.51
N LEU A 462 -0.48 -7.42 -0.97
CA LEU A 462 -0.41 -8.78 -0.45
C LEU A 462 -0.48 -9.81 -1.59
N VAL A 463 0.14 -10.97 -1.37
CA VAL A 463 0.03 -12.15 -2.24
C VAL A 463 -1.44 -12.54 -2.45
N ALA A 464 -2.29 -12.41 -1.44
CA ALA A 464 -3.73 -12.65 -1.57
C ALA A 464 -4.39 -11.77 -2.65
N ASP A 465 -4.00 -10.49 -2.69
CA ASP A 465 -4.56 -9.48 -3.59
C ASP A 465 -3.98 -9.61 -5.00
N ALA A 466 -2.69 -9.92 -5.10
CA ALA A 466 -2.02 -10.23 -6.36
C ALA A 466 -2.55 -11.51 -7.02
N PHE A 467 -2.99 -12.48 -6.22
CA PHE A 467 -3.48 -13.79 -6.68
C PHE A 467 -4.91 -14.10 -6.15
N PRO A 468 -5.93 -13.35 -6.60
CA PRO A 468 -7.28 -13.41 -6.00
C PRO A 468 -8.04 -14.71 -6.28
N ARG A 469 -7.60 -15.50 -7.27
CA ARG A 469 -8.28 -16.75 -7.65
C ARG A 469 -7.31 -17.75 -8.27
N LYS A 470 -7.61 -19.04 -8.11
CA LYS A 470 -6.84 -20.12 -8.73
C LYS A 470 -6.62 -19.87 -10.22
N GLY A 471 -5.37 -20.01 -10.66
CA GLY A 471 -4.95 -19.74 -12.03
C GLY A 471 -4.60 -18.28 -12.31
N SER A 472 -4.63 -17.39 -11.30
CA SER A 472 -4.02 -16.06 -11.43
C SER A 472 -2.54 -16.19 -11.78
N ILE A 473 -2.09 -15.33 -12.69
CA ILE A 473 -0.73 -15.27 -13.20
C ILE A 473 -0.19 -13.86 -12.98
N MET A 474 1.05 -13.77 -12.54
CA MET A 474 1.80 -12.52 -12.43
C MET A 474 3.18 -12.70 -13.08
N GLY A 475 3.61 -11.70 -13.84
CA GLY A 475 4.97 -11.63 -14.35
C GLY A 475 5.90 -11.09 -13.28
N TYR A 476 7.14 -11.57 -13.25
CA TYR A 476 8.19 -11.03 -12.39
C TYR A 476 9.49 -10.95 -13.20
N THR A 477 10.11 -9.78 -13.22
CA THR A 477 11.40 -9.58 -13.89
C THR A 477 12.44 -9.27 -12.84
N TYR A 478 13.50 -10.06 -12.80
CA TYR A 478 14.68 -9.83 -11.97
C TYR A 478 15.86 -9.43 -12.85
N ASP A 479 16.69 -8.53 -12.36
CA ASP A 479 17.73 -7.83 -13.11
C ASP A 479 17.17 -7.14 -14.37
N LEU A 480 16.96 -5.83 -14.28
CA LEU A 480 16.47 -5.06 -15.42
C LEU A 480 17.50 -4.88 -16.54
N GLY A 481 18.76 -5.27 -16.32
CA GLY A 481 19.79 -5.43 -17.35
C GLY A 481 19.59 -6.72 -18.14
N ASP A 482 19.76 -7.86 -17.47
CA ASP A 482 19.70 -9.19 -18.11
C ASP A 482 18.27 -9.70 -18.38
N CYS A 483 17.28 -9.11 -17.72
CA CYS A 483 15.85 -9.37 -17.87
C CYS A 483 15.44 -10.83 -17.62
N TRP A 484 15.79 -11.38 -16.46
CA TRP A 484 15.33 -12.71 -16.05
C TRP A 484 13.82 -12.71 -15.77
N ARG A 485 13.04 -13.20 -16.76
CA ARG A 485 11.58 -13.17 -16.70
C ARG A 485 11.01 -14.45 -16.11
N HIS A 486 10.09 -14.28 -15.18
CA HIS A 486 9.39 -15.34 -14.49
C HIS A 486 7.89 -15.23 -14.70
N GLU A 487 7.25 -16.40 -14.74
CA GLU A 487 5.81 -16.54 -14.62
C GLU A 487 5.49 -17.16 -13.26
N ILE A 488 4.72 -16.44 -12.45
CA ILE A 488 4.24 -16.90 -11.15
C ILE A 488 2.77 -17.26 -11.28
N THR A 489 2.43 -18.51 -10.98
CA THR A 489 1.05 -19.02 -11.08
C THR A 489 0.53 -19.47 -9.73
N TYR A 490 -0.63 -18.97 -9.33
CA TYR A 490 -1.34 -19.46 -8.15
C TYR A 490 -2.11 -20.76 -8.46
N GLN A 491 -1.72 -21.85 -7.79
CA GLN A 491 -2.21 -23.20 -8.10
C GLN A 491 -3.42 -23.62 -7.26
N LYS A 492 -3.38 -23.38 -5.95
CA LYS A 492 -4.44 -23.72 -4.98
C LYS A 492 -4.11 -23.19 -3.59
N THR A 493 -5.14 -23.01 -2.77
CA THR A 493 -4.99 -22.85 -1.31
C THR A 493 -4.96 -24.22 -0.64
N LEU A 494 -4.09 -24.37 0.35
CA LEU A 494 -4.01 -25.51 1.24
C LEU A 494 -4.22 -25.05 2.68
N ALA A 495 -4.57 -25.99 3.57
CA ALA A 495 -4.46 -25.74 4.98
C ALA A 495 -2.97 -25.83 5.38
N GLY A 496 -2.46 -24.77 5.99
CA GLY A 496 -1.16 -24.75 6.63
C GLY A 496 -1.21 -25.64 7.87
N GLY A 497 -0.33 -26.64 7.93
CA GLY A 497 -0.19 -27.45 9.13
C GLY A 497 0.27 -26.56 10.29
N PRO A 498 -0.32 -26.67 11.50
CA PRO A 498 0.17 -25.92 12.65
C PRO A 498 1.66 -26.22 12.87
N ASN A 499 2.46 -25.16 13.08
CA ASN A 499 3.92 -25.19 13.25
C ASN A 499 4.75 -25.55 11.99
N THR A 500 4.20 -25.38 10.80
CA THR A 500 5.03 -25.43 9.58
C THR A 500 5.57 -24.03 9.30
N ALA A 501 6.89 -23.87 9.31
CA ALA A 501 7.50 -22.61 8.87
C ALA A 501 7.15 -22.37 7.40
N HIS A 502 6.66 -21.17 7.10
CA HIS A 502 6.39 -20.71 5.75
C HIS A 502 7.16 -19.41 5.55
N PRO A 503 7.77 -19.20 4.37
CA PRO A 503 7.67 -19.98 3.13
C PRO A 503 8.42 -21.33 3.15
N VAL A 504 7.99 -22.28 2.31
CA VAL A 504 8.69 -23.56 2.10
C VAL A 504 8.63 -23.99 0.64
N CYS A 505 9.76 -24.45 0.09
CA CYS A 505 9.84 -25.10 -1.21
C CYS A 505 9.44 -26.58 -1.09
N THR A 506 8.51 -27.01 -1.92
CA THR A 506 7.92 -28.37 -1.88
C THR A 506 8.27 -29.22 -3.10
N ALA A 507 8.71 -28.59 -4.19
CA ALA A 507 9.15 -29.25 -5.41
C ALA A 507 9.85 -28.25 -6.33
N GLY A 508 10.67 -28.74 -7.24
CA GLY A 508 11.28 -27.94 -8.29
C GLY A 508 11.83 -28.81 -9.41
N HIS A 509 12.34 -28.16 -10.44
CA HIS A 509 13.05 -28.80 -11.55
C HIS A 509 14.04 -27.81 -12.16
N GLY A 510 15.16 -28.35 -12.65
CA GLY A 510 16.21 -27.58 -13.29
C GLY A 510 17.10 -26.84 -12.29
N ASP A 511 18.39 -26.87 -12.55
CA ASP A 511 19.40 -26.12 -11.81
C ASP A 511 19.24 -24.62 -12.11
N SER A 512 19.45 -23.78 -11.10
CA SER A 512 19.26 -22.33 -11.25
C SER A 512 20.44 -21.73 -12.01
N PRO A 513 20.26 -20.80 -12.97
CA PRO A 513 21.39 -20.05 -13.51
C PRO A 513 22.05 -19.21 -12.42
N ILE A 514 23.37 -19.15 -12.41
CA ILE A 514 24.14 -18.31 -11.46
C ILE A 514 24.01 -16.85 -11.89
N GLU A 515 23.72 -15.98 -10.93
CA GLU A 515 23.64 -14.53 -11.14
C GLU A 515 24.96 -13.94 -11.65
N ASP A 516 24.89 -12.87 -12.46
CA ASP A 516 26.05 -12.18 -13.07
C ASP A 516 27.02 -13.06 -13.87
N SER A 517 26.61 -14.26 -14.23
CA SER A 517 27.42 -15.18 -14.99
C SER A 517 27.29 -14.96 -16.50
N LEU A 518 28.43 -15.01 -17.20
CA LEU A 518 28.44 -15.09 -18.66
C LEU A 518 28.35 -16.56 -19.09
N PRO A 519 27.84 -16.84 -20.29
CA PRO A 519 27.86 -18.20 -20.82
C PRO A 519 29.30 -18.73 -20.87
N GLU A 520 29.55 -19.84 -20.16
CA GLU A 520 30.89 -20.41 -20.00
C GLU A 520 31.40 -21.13 -21.27
N ASN A 521 30.47 -21.58 -22.11
CA ASN A 521 30.75 -22.42 -23.27
C ASN A 521 30.42 -21.70 -24.59
N GLU A 522 31.13 -22.06 -25.66
CA GLU A 522 30.89 -21.55 -27.03
C GLU A 522 29.47 -21.87 -27.55
N ASP A 523 28.75 -22.80 -26.92
CA ASP A 523 27.35 -23.13 -27.21
C ASP A 523 26.32 -22.24 -26.49
N GLY A 524 26.78 -21.30 -25.64
CA GLY A 524 25.93 -20.33 -24.96
C GLY A 524 25.30 -20.82 -23.65
N THR A 525 25.76 -21.93 -23.06
CA THR A 525 25.24 -22.39 -21.76
C THR A 525 25.79 -21.58 -20.60
N TYR A 526 24.90 -21.18 -19.69
CA TYR A 526 25.25 -20.49 -18.44
C TYR A 526 25.62 -21.50 -17.35
N PRO A 527 26.51 -21.11 -16.42
CA PRO A 527 26.76 -21.92 -15.24
C PRO A 527 25.52 -21.94 -14.34
N THR A 528 25.32 -23.06 -13.66
CA THR A 528 24.12 -23.30 -12.86
C THR A 528 24.42 -23.83 -11.46
N ALA A 529 23.66 -23.40 -10.46
CA ALA A 529 23.63 -23.94 -9.11
C ALA A 529 22.66 -25.14 -9.03
N PRO A 530 23.09 -26.30 -8.49
CA PRO A 530 22.25 -27.48 -8.38
C PRO A 530 20.95 -27.23 -7.59
N PHE A 531 19.83 -27.76 -8.06
CA PHE A 531 18.59 -27.70 -7.30
C PHE A 531 18.63 -28.64 -6.08
N ALA A 532 18.79 -28.08 -4.88
CA ALA A 532 18.74 -28.78 -3.61
C ALA A 532 17.61 -28.24 -2.70
N ILE A 533 16.52 -29.00 -2.58
CA ILE A 533 15.32 -28.55 -1.85
C ILE A 533 15.56 -28.35 -0.35
N ASP A 534 16.41 -29.18 0.25
CA ASP A 534 16.71 -29.11 1.68
C ASP A 534 17.53 -27.84 1.98
N ASP A 535 18.58 -27.58 1.21
CA ASP A 535 19.41 -26.36 1.32
C ASP A 535 18.57 -25.09 1.11
N ILE A 536 17.69 -25.08 0.09
CA ILE A 536 16.75 -23.97 -0.14
C ILE A 536 15.86 -23.74 1.09
N ASN A 537 15.32 -24.82 1.67
CA ASN A 537 14.44 -24.70 2.83
C ASN A 537 15.19 -24.24 4.09
N GLU A 538 16.44 -24.65 4.29
CA GLU A 538 17.30 -24.10 5.35
C GLU A 538 17.54 -22.60 5.16
N CYS A 539 17.81 -22.15 3.93
CA CYS A 539 17.92 -20.72 3.62
C CYS A 539 16.61 -19.97 3.86
N LEU A 540 15.46 -20.50 3.42
CA LEU A 540 14.15 -19.88 3.66
C LEU A 540 13.85 -19.75 5.16
N ILE A 541 14.19 -20.77 5.96
CA ILE A 541 14.05 -20.70 7.42
C ILE A 541 14.90 -19.56 7.98
N ARG A 542 16.15 -19.41 7.53
CA ARG A 542 17.04 -18.34 8.00
C ARG A 542 16.56 -16.94 7.63
N VAL A 543 15.97 -16.77 6.44
CA VAL A 543 15.49 -15.48 5.93
C VAL A 543 14.16 -15.08 6.59
N PHE A 544 13.24 -16.04 6.80
CA PHE A 544 11.86 -15.73 7.21
C PHE A 544 11.51 -16.14 8.66
N SER A 545 12.39 -16.84 9.37
CA SER A 545 12.17 -17.06 10.80
C SER A 545 12.62 -15.82 11.57
N PRO A 546 11.85 -15.38 12.59
CA PRO A 546 12.38 -14.41 13.54
C PRO A 546 13.55 -15.08 14.28
N ASN A 547 14.78 -14.67 13.96
CA ASN A 547 15.97 -15.05 14.73
C ASN A 547 15.95 -14.39 16.11
#